data_AF-A0AAX4HTN8-F1
#
_entry.id   AF-A0AAX4HTN8-F1
#
_cell.length_a   1.000
_cell.length_b   1.000
_cell.length_c   1.000
_cell.angle_alpha   90.00
_cell.angle_beta   90.00
_cell.angle_gamma   90.00
#
_symmetry.space_group_name_H-M   'P 1'
#
loop_
_entity.id
_entity.type
_entity.pdbx_description
1 polymer ?
#
loop_
_entity_poly.entity_id
_entity_poly.type
_entity_poly.pdbx_seq_one_letter_code
_entity_poly.pdbx_strand_id
1 'polypeptide(L)'
;MKAYFEIFKSQGFWSSKPEDIDRILLSKSDDQIQELVGAIQKYYISNDVEPINADHALITQDIDILNCDGFLKRALLLYETIVIQDPIPSFDPSLKSKIEIRSNEENPQYIRNKITLCLKWLVTNEKLVTSKIIVLSPEKYISKNNEAVRSSLIYMEQLLPEGPTDLVINSNQDFLKFCLENADVFPITFEPDGGKKRHWDKFDVPHNIISIDFKNDPRYVPSSIYQLFEINNVPKDGNNTFDIFLPMQDPGLVERSKYERWRNDSILKVGLKRVKSLEYGLRLAEFQNGILFTESTFEWGLLNNFMAHPKKEEAKLANIISNMNLPFLGNVKFQNIVKLRSNEESFFNFRSMMKQACKSVELTKPSDFVQVAHDIEKDLIRPEFARIKAEYKSIQKKYLSLATIEMATFYLSASTGGLSLIASLLAAGKMVPDIMNDIRDYQRNNVYMLWKLKEENSKAHTASNILL
;
A
#
# COMPACT_ATOMS: atom_id res chain seq x y z
N MET A 1 6.24 8.46 -12.54
CA MET A 1 4.82 8.64 -12.91
C MET A 1 4.58 9.34 -14.23
N LYS A 2 5.10 10.55 -14.48
CA LYS A 2 5.08 11.13 -15.85
C LYS A 2 5.63 10.13 -16.87
N ALA A 3 6.72 9.46 -16.50
CA ALA A 3 7.29 8.32 -17.23
C ALA A 3 6.28 7.21 -17.55
N TYR A 4 5.49 6.75 -16.57
CA TYR A 4 4.48 5.71 -16.77
C TYR A 4 3.46 6.12 -17.84
N PHE A 5 2.87 7.31 -17.71
CA PHE A 5 1.90 7.80 -18.70
C PHE A 5 2.54 7.94 -20.08
N GLU A 6 3.74 8.52 -20.18
CA GLU A 6 4.42 8.69 -21.46
C GLU A 6 4.79 7.34 -22.11
N ILE A 7 5.26 6.36 -21.33
CA ILE A 7 5.61 5.02 -21.84
C ILE A 7 4.35 4.26 -22.27
N PHE A 8 3.30 4.21 -21.44
CA PHE A 8 2.05 3.56 -21.82
C PHE A 8 1.39 4.23 -23.04
N LYS A 9 1.43 5.57 -23.11
CA LYS A 9 0.83 6.33 -24.22
C LYS A 9 1.63 6.14 -25.51
N SER A 10 2.96 6.23 -25.45
CA SER A 10 3.83 6.03 -26.62
C SER A 10 3.76 4.61 -27.17
N GLN A 11 3.56 3.61 -26.32
CA GLN A 11 3.39 2.21 -26.75
C GLN A 11 1.93 1.81 -27.05
N GLY A 12 0.99 2.75 -26.96
CA GLY A 12 -0.42 2.55 -27.31
C GLY A 12 -1.14 1.59 -26.36
N PHE A 13 -0.81 1.62 -25.07
CA PHE A 13 -1.46 0.89 -23.98
C PHE A 13 -2.39 1.78 -23.12
N TRP A 14 -2.53 3.07 -23.47
CA TRP A 14 -3.26 4.06 -22.67
C TRP A 14 -4.65 4.40 -23.23
N SER A 15 -5.63 4.59 -22.35
CA SER A 15 -6.93 5.22 -22.64
C SER A 15 -7.30 6.18 -21.51
N SER A 16 -8.07 7.23 -21.82
CA SER A 16 -8.69 8.10 -20.80
C SER A 16 -9.91 7.46 -20.12
N LYS A 17 -10.36 6.31 -20.61
CA LYS A 17 -11.51 5.56 -20.09
C LYS A 17 -11.06 4.20 -19.56
N PRO A 18 -11.27 3.89 -18.26
CA PRO A 18 -10.86 2.62 -17.67
C PRO A 18 -11.45 1.38 -18.38
N GLU A 19 -12.68 1.48 -18.90
CA GLU A 19 -13.38 0.41 -19.60
C GLU A 19 -12.72 0.00 -20.94
N ASP A 20 -11.96 0.90 -21.57
CA ASP A 20 -11.28 0.62 -22.83
C ASP A 20 -9.96 -0.16 -22.64
N ILE A 21 -9.41 -0.17 -21.42
CA ILE A 21 -8.09 -0.76 -21.11
C ILE A 21 -8.08 -2.27 -21.37
N ASP A 22 -9.16 -2.99 -21.03
CA ASP A 22 -9.25 -4.44 -21.25
C ASP A 22 -9.12 -4.77 -22.75
N ARG A 23 -9.87 -4.03 -23.58
CA ARG A 23 -9.85 -4.21 -25.05
C ARG A 23 -8.46 -3.92 -25.63
N ILE A 24 -7.82 -2.85 -25.15
CA ILE A 24 -6.46 -2.46 -25.59
C ILE A 24 -5.48 -3.57 -25.26
N LEU A 25 -5.49 -4.11 -24.04
CA LEU A 25 -4.55 -5.16 -23.64
C LEU A 25 -4.82 -6.50 -24.33
N LEU A 26 -6.09 -6.86 -24.56
CA LEU A 26 -6.46 -8.06 -25.33
C LEU A 26 -5.96 -7.99 -26.78
N SER A 27 -5.86 -6.79 -27.37
CA SER A 27 -5.35 -6.62 -28.74
C SER A 27 -3.82 -6.70 -28.88
N LYS A 28 -3.07 -6.83 -27.78
CA LYS A 28 -1.60 -6.77 -27.77
C LYS A 28 -1.02 -8.17 -27.70
N SER A 29 0.05 -8.44 -28.46
CA SER A 29 0.78 -9.71 -28.39
C SER A 29 1.59 -9.84 -27.09
N ASP A 30 1.97 -11.06 -26.72
CA ASP A 30 2.81 -11.28 -25.53
C ASP A 30 4.16 -10.55 -25.66
N ASP A 31 4.72 -10.48 -26.87
CA ASP A 31 5.96 -9.75 -27.13
C ASP A 31 5.80 -8.24 -26.91
N GLN A 32 4.66 -7.65 -27.31
CA GLN A 32 4.37 -6.24 -27.05
C GLN A 32 4.21 -5.94 -25.55
N ILE A 33 3.63 -6.88 -24.79
CA ILE A 33 3.55 -6.76 -23.32
C ILE A 33 4.95 -6.83 -22.71
N GLN A 34 5.82 -7.71 -23.20
CA GLN A 34 7.20 -7.81 -22.72
C GLN A 34 8.02 -6.56 -23.05
N GLU A 35 7.86 -6.01 -24.26
CA GLU A 35 8.53 -4.78 -24.68
C GLU A 35 8.11 -3.58 -23.80
N LEU A 36 6.83 -3.51 -23.43
CA LEU A 36 6.32 -2.51 -22.50
C LEU A 36 6.99 -2.61 -21.13
N VAL A 37 7.01 -3.81 -20.54
CA VAL A 37 7.67 -4.03 -19.25
C VAL A 37 9.16 -3.67 -19.36
N GLY A 38 9.85 -4.14 -20.38
CA GLY A 38 11.27 -3.84 -20.61
C GLY A 38 11.55 -2.34 -20.78
N ALA A 39 10.67 -1.59 -21.44
CA ALA A 39 10.82 -0.14 -21.59
C ALA A 39 10.66 0.61 -20.26
N ILE A 40 9.71 0.18 -19.42
CA ILE A 40 9.51 0.72 -18.06
C ILE A 40 10.78 0.47 -17.23
N GLN A 41 11.29 -0.77 -17.23
CA GLN A 41 12.52 -1.13 -16.52
C GLN A 41 13.72 -0.30 -16.99
N LYS A 42 13.93 -0.25 -18.31
CA LYS A 42 15.04 0.50 -18.91
C LYS A 42 14.98 1.97 -18.56
N TYR A 43 13.79 2.58 -18.59
CA TYR A 43 13.62 3.97 -18.20
C TYR A 43 14.11 4.20 -16.76
N TYR A 44 13.70 3.36 -15.82
CA TYR A 44 14.02 3.55 -14.41
C TYR A 44 15.49 3.28 -14.07
N ILE A 45 16.10 2.28 -14.70
CA ILE A 45 17.54 2.02 -14.58
C ILE A 45 18.37 3.21 -15.11
N SER A 46 17.90 3.85 -16.19
CA SER A 46 18.68 4.85 -16.92
C SER A 46 18.56 6.27 -16.36
N ASN A 47 17.54 6.58 -15.55
CA ASN A 47 17.23 7.96 -15.16
C ASN A 47 17.51 8.27 -13.69
N ASP A 48 17.96 7.30 -12.89
CA ASP A 48 18.21 7.39 -11.44
C ASP A 48 17.01 7.97 -10.65
N VAL A 49 16.38 7.15 -9.80
CA VAL A 49 15.15 7.59 -9.12
C VAL A 49 15.49 8.67 -8.10
N GLU A 50 15.21 9.93 -8.40
CA GLU A 50 15.40 11.03 -7.45
C GLU A 50 14.51 10.84 -6.20
N PRO A 51 15.00 11.21 -5.00
CA PRO A 51 14.20 11.19 -3.79
C PRO A 51 13.08 12.22 -3.91
N ILE A 52 11.87 11.81 -3.55
CA ILE A 52 10.75 12.72 -3.36
C ILE A 52 11.05 13.39 -2.03
N ASN A 53 11.63 14.59 -2.08
CA ASN A 53 11.93 15.40 -0.90
C ASN A 53 10.63 15.89 -0.23
N ALA A 54 9.88 14.96 0.36
CA ALA A 54 8.64 15.19 1.09
C ALA A 54 8.94 14.99 2.57
N ASP A 55 8.48 15.93 3.41
CA ASP A 55 8.77 15.89 4.84
C ASP A 55 8.16 14.64 5.51
N HIS A 56 7.14 14.01 4.90
CA HIS A 56 6.46 12.82 5.41
C HIS A 56 5.88 11.94 4.28
N ALA A 57 6.63 10.92 3.86
CA ALA A 57 6.16 9.90 2.92
C ALA A 57 5.63 8.65 3.64
N LEU A 58 4.52 8.08 3.15
CA LEU A 58 4.07 6.74 3.53
C LEU A 58 4.46 5.76 2.44
N ILE A 59 5.32 4.80 2.76
CA ILE A 59 5.69 3.73 1.84
C ILE A 59 4.75 2.57 2.06
N THR A 60 4.13 2.11 0.99
CA THR A 60 3.22 0.97 1.02
C THR A 60 3.85 -0.19 0.26
N GLN A 61 4.05 -1.29 0.96
CA GLN A 61 4.54 -2.53 0.37
C GLN A 61 3.38 -3.52 0.29
N ASP A 62 3.20 -4.15 -0.87
CA ASP A 62 2.22 -5.20 -1.11
C ASP A 62 0.78 -4.87 -0.64
N ILE A 63 0.40 -3.59 -0.64
CA ILE A 63 -1.01 -3.22 -0.50
C ILE A 63 -1.66 -3.60 -1.82
N ASP A 64 -2.80 -4.29 -1.77
CA ASP A 64 -3.67 -4.37 -2.93
C ASP A 64 -4.28 -2.98 -3.16
N ILE A 65 -3.51 -2.12 -3.82
CA ILE A 65 -3.82 -0.70 -4.08
C ILE A 65 -5.18 -0.57 -4.81
N LEU A 66 -5.62 -1.66 -5.44
CA LEU A 66 -6.85 -1.79 -6.18
C LEU A 66 -8.07 -2.00 -5.29
N ASN A 67 -7.88 -2.42 -4.04
CA ASN A 67 -8.94 -2.78 -3.09
C ASN A 67 -8.87 -2.00 -1.76
N CYS A 68 -7.81 -1.21 -1.51
CA CYS A 68 -7.60 -0.52 -0.22
C CYS A 68 -8.04 0.97 -0.21
N ASP A 69 -9.17 1.29 -0.82
CA ASP A 69 -9.72 2.65 -0.91
C ASP A 69 -9.88 3.34 0.45
N GLY A 70 -10.39 2.61 1.45
CA GLY A 70 -10.60 3.14 2.80
C GLY A 70 -9.30 3.54 3.49
N PHE A 71 -8.25 2.73 3.32
CA PHE A 71 -6.92 3.03 3.85
C PHE A 71 -6.31 4.23 3.14
N LEU A 72 -6.33 4.26 1.80
CA LEU A 72 -5.80 5.38 1.02
C LEU A 72 -6.45 6.70 1.43
N LYS A 73 -7.78 6.73 1.61
CA LYS A 73 -8.48 7.95 2.05
C LYS A 73 -8.02 8.42 3.44
N ARG A 74 -7.74 7.51 4.38
CA ARG A 74 -7.20 7.86 5.71
C ARG A 74 -5.75 8.31 5.64
N ALA A 75 -4.91 7.62 4.89
CA ALA A 75 -3.51 7.99 4.69
C ALA A 75 -3.38 9.38 4.06
N LEU A 76 -4.28 9.73 3.13
CA LEU A 76 -4.35 11.05 2.52
C LEU A 76 -4.75 12.17 3.50
N LEU A 77 -5.16 11.89 4.73
CA LEU A 77 -5.36 12.92 5.76
C LEU A 77 -4.07 13.29 6.50
N LEU A 78 -3.00 12.50 6.33
CA LEU A 78 -1.78 12.60 7.11
C LEU A 78 -0.53 12.85 6.28
N TYR A 79 -0.38 12.11 5.20
CA TYR A 79 0.88 12.04 4.47
C TYR A 79 0.86 12.99 3.30
N GLU A 80 1.93 13.75 3.11
CA GLU A 80 2.11 14.59 1.93
C GLU A 80 2.19 13.74 0.66
N THR A 81 2.91 12.63 0.78
CA THR A 81 3.12 11.71 -0.32
C THR A 81 2.87 10.29 0.16
N ILE A 82 2.13 9.51 -0.63
CA ILE A 82 2.03 8.06 -0.48
C ILE A 82 2.84 7.45 -1.60
N VAL A 83 3.91 6.75 -1.26
CA VAL A 83 4.71 6.01 -2.21
C VAL A 83 4.20 4.58 -2.24
N ILE A 84 3.90 4.14 -3.44
CA ILE A 84 3.35 2.82 -3.71
C ILE A 84 4.39 2.04 -4.49
N GLN A 85 4.69 0.83 -4.01
CA GLN A 85 5.55 -0.10 -4.72
C GLN A 85 5.02 -0.34 -6.13
N ASP A 86 5.92 -0.37 -7.11
CA ASP A 86 5.58 -0.64 -8.50
C ASP A 86 4.75 -1.93 -8.63
N PRO A 87 3.48 -1.83 -9.05
CA PRO A 87 2.60 -2.98 -9.14
C PRO A 87 2.92 -3.87 -10.34
N ILE A 88 3.83 -3.45 -11.22
CA ILE A 88 4.22 -4.21 -12.41
C ILE A 88 5.33 -5.19 -12.02
N PRO A 89 5.15 -6.50 -12.26
CA PRO A 89 6.19 -7.48 -11.95
C PRO A 89 7.44 -7.26 -12.79
N SER A 90 8.60 -7.55 -12.20
CA SER A 90 9.87 -7.56 -12.91
C SER A 90 9.91 -8.72 -13.89
N PHE A 91 10.17 -8.45 -15.15
CA PHE A 91 10.41 -9.46 -16.17
C PHE A 91 11.92 -9.60 -16.43
N ASP A 92 12.43 -10.84 -16.44
CA ASP A 92 13.78 -11.15 -16.93
C ASP A 92 13.67 -11.88 -18.27
N PRO A 93 14.05 -11.25 -19.40
CA PRO A 93 14.00 -11.87 -20.72
C PRO A 93 14.87 -13.12 -20.85
N SER A 94 15.91 -13.27 -20.01
CA SER A 94 16.87 -14.38 -20.07
C SER A 94 16.30 -15.70 -19.54
N LEU A 95 15.19 -15.66 -18.78
CA LEU A 95 14.48 -16.82 -18.24
C LEU A 95 13.53 -17.51 -19.25
N LYS A 96 13.58 -17.16 -20.55
CA LYS A 96 12.85 -17.87 -21.62
C LYS A 96 13.28 -19.35 -21.82
N SER A 97 14.15 -19.91 -20.98
CA SER A 97 14.69 -21.27 -21.15
C SER A 97 13.67 -22.36 -20.78
N LYS A 98 13.09 -22.97 -21.82
CA LYS A 98 12.58 -24.35 -22.08
C LYS A 98 12.11 -25.31 -20.96
N ILE A 99 12.18 -25.02 -19.66
CA ILE A 99 11.61 -25.86 -18.61
C ILE A 99 10.31 -25.20 -18.14
N GLU A 100 9.18 -25.79 -18.52
CA GLU A 100 7.83 -25.35 -18.14
C GLU A 100 7.55 -25.64 -16.65
N ILE A 101 8.24 -24.92 -15.77
CA ILE A 101 7.71 -24.59 -14.45
C ILE A 101 7.80 -23.07 -14.35
N ARG A 102 6.94 -22.38 -15.13
CA ARG A 102 6.78 -20.93 -14.97
C ARG A 102 6.23 -20.68 -13.58
N SER A 103 6.92 -19.86 -12.80
CA SER A 103 6.29 -19.31 -11.60
C SER A 103 5.04 -18.52 -12.01
N ASN A 104 4.05 -18.36 -11.12
CA ASN A 104 2.84 -17.58 -11.44
C ASN A 104 3.18 -16.14 -11.91
N GLU A 105 4.31 -15.59 -11.45
CA GLU A 105 4.81 -14.26 -11.80
C GLU A 105 5.32 -14.14 -13.25
N GLU A 106 5.59 -15.27 -13.92
CA GLU A 106 6.08 -15.35 -15.30
C GLU A 106 4.97 -15.76 -16.30
N ASN A 107 3.75 -16.00 -15.81
CA ASN A 107 2.61 -16.31 -16.64
C ASN A 107 2.14 -15.03 -17.39
N PRO A 108 2.11 -15.01 -18.74
CA PRO A 108 1.68 -13.85 -19.51
C PRO A 108 0.28 -13.36 -19.13
N GLN A 109 -0.66 -14.26 -18.81
CA GLN A 109 -2.00 -13.89 -18.39
C GLN A 109 -2.01 -13.21 -17.01
N TYR A 110 -1.16 -13.67 -16.08
CA TYR A 110 -1.00 -13.03 -14.78
C TYR A 110 -0.42 -11.62 -14.92
N ILE A 111 0.63 -11.47 -15.74
CA ILE A 111 1.25 -10.17 -16.04
C ILE A 111 0.24 -9.22 -16.68
N ARG A 112 -0.52 -9.69 -17.68
CA ARG A 112 -1.60 -8.92 -18.32
C ARG A 112 -2.65 -8.47 -17.31
N ASN A 113 -3.10 -9.36 -16.42
CA ASN A 113 -4.06 -9.01 -15.38
C ASN A 113 -3.51 -7.92 -14.45
N LYS A 114 -2.25 -8.02 -14.01
CA LYS A 114 -1.62 -7.00 -13.17
C LYS A 114 -1.47 -5.65 -13.89
N ILE A 115 -1.04 -5.64 -15.15
CA ILE A 115 -0.95 -4.42 -15.98
C ILE A 115 -2.34 -3.80 -16.17
N THR A 116 -3.35 -4.62 -16.46
CA THR A 116 -4.74 -4.17 -16.63
C THR A 116 -5.24 -3.42 -15.40
N LEU A 117 -5.08 -4.05 -14.24
CA LEU A 117 -5.54 -3.48 -12.98
C LEU A 117 -4.77 -2.19 -12.65
N CYS A 118 -3.45 -2.18 -12.83
CA CYS A 118 -2.61 -0.99 -12.65
C CYS A 118 -3.07 0.18 -13.55
N LEU A 119 -3.28 -0.08 -14.85
CA LEU A 119 -3.70 0.94 -15.80
C LEU A 119 -5.09 1.49 -15.47
N LYS A 120 -6.07 0.63 -15.18
CA LYS A 120 -7.41 1.06 -14.75
C LYS A 120 -7.35 1.94 -13.51
N TRP A 121 -6.52 1.56 -12.55
CA TRP A 121 -6.32 2.34 -11.33
C TRP A 121 -5.66 3.68 -11.61
N LEU A 122 -4.62 3.73 -12.45
CA LEU A 122 -3.93 4.96 -12.85
C LEU A 122 -4.86 5.94 -13.58
N VAL A 123 -5.73 5.44 -14.47
CA VAL A 123 -6.73 6.27 -15.16
C VAL A 123 -7.75 6.82 -14.16
N THR A 124 -8.26 5.96 -13.27
CA THR A 124 -9.26 6.34 -12.26
C THR A 124 -8.72 7.38 -11.27
N ASN A 125 -7.44 7.25 -10.92
CA ASN A 125 -6.77 8.06 -9.91
C ASN A 125 -5.78 9.07 -10.49
N GLU A 126 -5.92 9.44 -11.76
CA GLU A 126 -4.98 10.30 -12.50
C GLU A 126 -4.65 11.59 -11.74
N LYS A 127 -5.63 12.23 -11.09
CA LYS A 127 -5.41 13.46 -10.31
C LYS A 127 -4.50 13.25 -9.09
N LEU A 128 -4.59 12.12 -8.40
CA LEU A 128 -3.72 11.80 -7.24
C LEU A 128 -2.27 11.59 -7.69
N VAL A 129 -2.12 10.96 -8.85
CA VAL A 129 -0.86 10.63 -9.48
C VAL A 129 -0.21 11.90 -10.08
N THR A 130 -0.94 12.68 -10.87
CA THR A 130 -0.42 13.91 -11.50
C THR A 130 -0.09 15.02 -10.50
N SER A 131 -0.79 15.08 -9.37
CA SER A 131 -0.48 16.01 -8.26
C SER A 131 0.67 15.56 -7.37
N LYS A 132 1.33 14.42 -7.68
CA LYS A 132 2.41 13.81 -6.87
C LYS A 132 2.01 13.42 -5.45
N ILE A 133 0.71 13.37 -5.15
CA ILE A 133 0.20 12.93 -3.85
C ILE A 133 0.39 11.42 -3.68
N ILE A 134 0.17 10.65 -4.74
CA ILE A 134 0.56 9.24 -4.81
C ILE A 134 1.70 9.13 -5.79
N VAL A 135 2.79 8.44 -5.43
CA VAL A 135 3.92 8.19 -6.31
C VAL A 135 4.16 6.69 -6.46
N LEU A 136 4.13 6.19 -7.70
CA LEU A 136 4.60 4.84 -8.00
C LEU A 136 6.13 4.82 -8.01
N SER A 137 6.72 3.96 -7.17
CA SER A 137 8.17 3.80 -7.02
C SER A 137 8.58 2.36 -7.38
N PRO A 138 9.49 2.17 -8.34
CA PRO A 138 10.02 0.87 -8.65
C PRO A 138 11.17 0.55 -7.73
N GLU A 139 10.82 0.13 -6.51
CA GLU A 139 11.75 -0.21 -5.42
C GLU A 139 12.92 -1.11 -5.84
N LYS A 140 12.67 -2.03 -6.78
CA LYS A 140 13.68 -2.97 -7.32
C LYS A 140 14.79 -2.30 -8.14
N TYR A 141 14.58 -1.05 -8.59
CA TYR A 141 15.52 -0.28 -9.40
C TYR A 141 16.15 0.89 -8.63
N ILE A 142 15.86 1.02 -7.34
CA ILE A 142 16.56 1.99 -6.49
C ILE A 142 17.96 1.46 -6.21
N SER A 143 18.97 2.26 -6.55
CA SER A 143 20.36 1.81 -6.51
C SER A 143 20.80 1.47 -5.08
N LYS A 144 21.53 0.36 -4.94
CA LYS A 144 22.11 -0.13 -3.66
C LYS A 144 23.15 0.84 -3.04
N ASN A 145 23.48 1.95 -3.71
CA ASN A 145 24.68 2.73 -3.45
C ASN A 145 24.50 3.88 -2.44
N ASN A 146 23.41 3.94 -1.69
CA ASN A 146 23.22 4.99 -0.69
C ASN A 146 23.86 4.57 0.66
N GLU A 147 25.04 5.11 0.98
CA GLU A 147 25.82 4.74 2.17
C GLU A 147 25.11 5.03 3.50
N ALA A 148 24.16 5.97 3.54
CA ALA A 148 23.37 6.28 4.74
C ALA A 148 22.44 5.11 5.16
N VAL A 149 21.99 4.33 4.16
CA VAL A 149 20.99 3.25 4.31
C VAL A 149 21.57 1.98 4.96
N ARG A 150 22.89 1.90 5.13
CA ARG A 150 23.55 0.72 5.71
C ARG A 150 23.18 0.47 7.17
N SER A 151 23.01 1.51 7.98
CA SER A 151 22.99 1.37 9.45
C SER A 151 21.82 0.54 10.01
N SER A 152 20.60 0.74 9.51
CA SER A 152 19.40 -0.02 9.89
C SER A 152 19.37 -1.43 9.29
N LEU A 153 20.11 -1.63 8.20
CA LEU A 153 20.14 -2.86 7.41
C LEU A 153 21.27 -3.81 7.79
N ILE A 154 22.28 -3.37 8.55
CA ILE A 154 23.36 -4.23 9.05
C ILE A 154 22.82 -5.51 9.69
N TYR A 155 21.71 -5.43 10.45
CA TYR A 155 21.11 -6.62 11.06
C TYR A 155 20.37 -7.51 10.05
N MET A 156 19.73 -6.94 9.02
CA MET A 156 19.13 -7.75 7.95
C MET A 156 20.16 -8.35 7.01
N GLU A 157 21.29 -7.70 6.79
CA GLU A 157 22.46 -8.26 6.10
C GLU A 157 23.06 -9.44 6.91
N GLN A 158 23.04 -9.37 8.25
CA GLN A 158 23.38 -10.51 9.12
C GLN A 158 22.36 -11.67 9.05
N LEU A 159 21.09 -11.38 8.73
CA LEU A 159 20.05 -12.38 8.45
C LEU A 159 20.12 -12.93 7.02
N LEU A 160 20.73 -12.18 6.10
CA LEU A 160 20.95 -12.53 4.70
C LEU A 160 22.43 -12.80 4.36
N PRO A 161 23.20 -13.63 5.12
CA PRO A 161 24.56 -13.95 4.72
C PRO A 161 24.58 -14.45 3.27
N GLU A 162 25.50 -13.91 2.46
CA GLU A 162 25.77 -14.50 1.15
C GLU A 162 26.40 -15.89 1.37
N GLY A 163 25.61 -16.94 1.17
CA GLY A 163 26.05 -18.33 1.35
C GLY A 163 24.88 -19.32 1.33
N PRO A 164 25.17 -20.64 1.26
CA PRO A 164 24.15 -21.68 1.41
C PRO A 164 23.37 -21.52 2.73
N THR A 165 22.08 -21.86 2.71
CA THR A 165 21.11 -21.72 3.82
C THR A 165 21.66 -22.19 5.18
N ASP A 166 22.54 -23.20 5.14
CA ASP A 166 23.19 -23.84 6.30
C ASP A 166 24.08 -22.87 7.10
N LEU A 167 24.64 -21.82 6.48
CA LEU A 167 25.42 -20.78 7.17
C LEU A 167 24.54 -19.79 7.93
N VAL A 168 23.34 -19.52 7.42
CA VAL A 168 22.34 -18.63 8.05
C VAL A 168 21.71 -19.31 9.28
N ILE A 169 21.46 -20.61 9.18
CA ILE A 169 20.94 -21.45 10.28
C ILE A 169 21.85 -21.43 11.50
N ASN A 170 23.17 -21.41 11.28
CA ASN A 170 24.15 -21.46 12.36
C ASN A 170 24.44 -20.09 12.98
N SER A 171 24.16 -18.99 12.29
CA SER A 171 24.48 -17.63 12.76
C SER A 171 23.32 -16.91 13.44
N ASN A 172 22.05 -17.30 13.22
CA ASN A 172 20.90 -16.62 13.82
C ASN A 172 19.75 -17.57 14.22
N GLN A 173 19.89 -18.23 15.38
CA GLN A 173 18.89 -19.17 15.89
C GLN A 173 17.56 -18.51 16.26
N ASP A 174 17.55 -17.24 16.66
CA ASP A 174 16.33 -16.52 17.01
C ASP A 174 15.45 -16.27 15.79
N PHE A 175 16.05 -15.94 14.64
CA PHE A 175 15.32 -15.80 13.38
C PHE A 175 14.75 -17.14 12.89
N LEU A 176 15.53 -18.22 12.97
CA LEU A 176 15.04 -19.56 12.63
C LEU A 176 13.85 -19.93 13.51
N LYS A 177 13.98 -19.76 14.82
CA LYS A 177 12.91 -20.01 15.78
C LYS A 177 11.66 -19.18 15.46
N PHE A 178 11.83 -17.89 15.19
CA PHE A 178 10.73 -17.01 14.78
C PHE A 178 10.03 -17.51 13.51
N CYS A 179 10.77 -17.90 12.48
CA CYS A 179 10.18 -18.43 11.25
C CYS A 179 9.40 -19.73 11.50
N LEU A 180 9.96 -20.65 12.27
CA LEU A 180 9.32 -21.94 12.58
C LEU A 180 8.07 -21.78 13.44
N GLU A 181 8.08 -20.88 14.42
CA GLU A 181 6.93 -20.62 15.30
C GLU A 181 5.76 -19.99 14.56
N ASN A 182 6.04 -19.19 13.52
CA ASN A 182 5.03 -18.45 12.77
C ASN A 182 4.62 -19.10 11.46
N ALA A 183 5.25 -20.20 11.02
CA ALA A 183 4.90 -20.86 9.77
C ALA A 183 3.67 -21.78 9.91
N ASP A 184 2.87 -21.82 8.85
CA ASP A 184 1.85 -22.84 8.59
C ASP A 184 2.26 -23.65 7.36
N VAL A 185 2.39 -24.97 7.52
CA VAL A 185 2.81 -25.87 6.44
C VAL A 185 1.64 -26.74 6.01
N PHE A 186 1.27 -26.61 4.74
CA PHE A 186 0.16 -27.31 4.12
C PHE A 186 0.66 -28.34 3.12
N PRO A 187 0.17 -29.58 3.15
CA PRO A 187 0.50 -30.55 2.12
C PRO A 187 -0.18 -30.19 0.80
N ILE A 188 0.49 -30.50 -0.30
CA ILE A 188 -0.06 -30.42 -1.66
C ILE A 188 -0.06 -31.82 -2.27
N THR A 189 -1.17 -32.18 -2.91
CA THR A 189 -1.28 -33.40 -3.72
C THR A 189 -1.55 -33.05 -5.17
N PHE A 190 -1.17 -33.94 -6.08
CA PHE A 190 -1.63 -33.87 -7.46
C PHE A 190 -3.03 -34.47 -7.57
N GLU A 191 -3.87 -33.79 -8.33
CA GLU A 191 -5.17 -34.28 -8.76
C GLU A 191 -5.01 -35.14 -10.04
N PRO A 192 -5.99 -36.00 -10.36
CA PRO A 192 -5.93 -36.86 -11.55
C PRO A 192 -5.79 -36.12 -12.89
N ASP A 193 -6.17 -34.84 -12.94
CA ASP A 193 -6.05 -33.95 -14.10
C ASP A 193 -4.67 -33.27 -14.20
N GLY A 194 -3.74 -33.58 -13.28
CA GLY A 194 -2.43 -32.93 -13.19
C GLY A 194 -2.45 -31.61 -12.42
N GLY A 195 -3.61 -31.17 -11.93
CA GLY A 195 -3.74 -30.01 -11.05
C GLY A 195 -3.07 -30.23 -9.70
N LYS A 196 -2.71 -29.14 -9.02
CA LYS A 196 -2.20 -29.17 -7.65
C LYS A 196 -3.30 -28.75 -6.68
N LYS A 197 -3.62 -29.58 -5.70
CA LYS A 197 -4.55 -29.24 -4.62
C LYS A 197 -3.80 -29.07 -3.31
N ARG A 198 -4.01 -27.92 -2.67
CA ARG A 198 -3.60 -27.68 -1.29
C ARG A 198 -4.70 -28.18 -0.35
N HIS A 199 -4.30 -28.87 0.72
CA HIS A 199 -5.21 -29.28 1.80
C HIS A 199 -5.12 -28.27 2.95
N TRP A 200 -6.05 -27.31 3.00
CA TRP A 200 -6.11 -26.27 4.03
C TRP A 200 -6.52 -26.80 5.41
N ASP A 201 -7.13 -27.98 5.45
CA ASP A 201 -7.59 -28.68 6.65
C ASP A 201 -6.51 -29.56 7.29
N LYS A 202 -5.36 -29.73 6.62
CA LYS A 202 -4.25 -30.56 7.08
C LYS A 202 -3.02 -29.70 7.32
N PHE A 203 -2.47 -29.78 8.53
CA PHE A 203 -1.30 -29.02 8.95
C PHE A 203 -0.17 -29.96 9.34
N ASP A 204 1.05 -29.65 8.91
CA ASP A 204 2.28 -30.39 9.28
C ASP A 204 2.20 -31.90 9.03
N VAL A 205 1.42 -32.32 8.02
CA VAL A 205 1.38 -33.72 7.57
C VAL A 205 2.56 -33.95 6.61
N PRO A 206 3.44 -34.93 6.87
CA PRO A 206 4.57 -35.21 5.99
C PRO A 206 4.12 -35.51 4.56
N HIS A 207 4.57 -34.70 3.61
CA HIS A 207 4.34 -34.85 2.16
C HIS A 207 5.60 -34.40 1.40
N ASN A 208 5.83 -34.95 0.22
CA ASN A 208 6.93 -34.53 -0.65
C ASN A 208 6.68 -33.18 -1.34
N ILE A 209 5.47 -32.62 -1.27
CA ILE A 209 5.17 -31.27 -1.74
C ILE A 209 4.43 -30.54 -0.63
N ILE A 210 4.98 -29.41 -0.24
CA ILE A 210 4.39 -28.54 0.78
C ILE A 210 4.19 -27.15 0.22
N SER A 211 3.20 -26.46 0.74
CA SER A 211 3.12 -25.01 0.72
C SER A 211 3.40 -24.47 2.10
N ILE A 212 4.10 -23.35 2.16
CA ILE A 212 4.40 -22.65 3.40
C ILE A 212 3.74 -21.28 3.36
N ASP A 213 2.91 -20.98 4.35
CA ASP A 213 2.41 -19.63 4.62
C ASP A 213 2.80 -19.23 6.05
N PHE A 214 2.49 -18.01 6.47
CA PHE A 214 2.70 -17.55 7.84
C PHE A 214 1.37 -17.26 8.53
N LYS A 215 1.28 -17.62 9.82
CA LYS A 215 0.09 -17.53 10.65
C LYS A 215 -0.47 -16.12 10.66
N ASN A 216 -1.77 -16.01 10.39
CA ASN A 216 -2.50 -14.73 10.37
C ASN A 216 -1.88 -13.68 9.42
N ASP A 217 -1.07 -14.09 8.45
CA ASP A 217 -0.55 -13.19 7.44
C ASP A 217 -1.56 -13.11 6.29
N PRO A 218 -2.17 -11.93 6.04
CA PRO A 218 -3.11 -11.78 4.93
C PRO A 218 -2.43 -11.96 3.56
N ARG A 219 -1.08 -11.91 3.51
CA ARG A 219 -0.33 -12.12 2.27
C ARG A 219 -0.14 -13.59 1.99
N TYR A 220 -0.94 -14.08 1.06
CA TYR A 220 -0.65 -15.33 0.39
C TYR A 220 0.51 -15.14 -0.61
N VAL A 221 1.57 -15.93 -0.49
CA VAL A 221 2.70 -15.91 -1.42
C VAL A 221 2.57 -17.12 -2.36
N PRO A 222 2.21 -16.92 -3.65
CA PRO A 222 2.01 -18.03 -4.59
C PRO A 222 3.26 -18.88 -4.84
N SER A 223 4.45 -18.37 -4.47
CA SER A 223 5.74 -19.00 -4.69
C SER A 223 6.27 -19.82 -3.51
N SER A 224 5.45 -20.11 -2.50
CA SER A 224 5.90 -20.84 -1.30
C SER A 224 5.69 -22.35 -1.40
N ILE A 225 5.64 -22.89 -2.62
CA ILE A 225 5.49 -24.32 -2.88
C ILE A 225 6.87 -24.95 -3.07
N TYR A 226 7.19 -25.93 -2.24
CA TYR A 226 8.45 -26.64 -2.26
C TYR A 226 8.18 -28.13 -2.49
N GLN A 227 8.99 -28.73 -3.36
CA GLN A 227 8.99 -30.17 -3.60
C GLN A 227 10.30 -30.76 -3.13
N LEU A 228 10.21 -31.82 -2.33
CA LEU A 228 11.32 -32.68 -1.98
C LEU A 228 11.60 -33.61 -3.16
N PHE A 229 12.79 -33.51 -3.73
CA PHE A 229 13.27 -34.42 -4.76
C PHE A 229 14.62 -35.00 -4.36
N GLU A 230 14.89 -36.22 -4.82
CA GLU A 230 16.18 -36.87 -4.66
C GLU A 230 16.89 -36.88 -6.01
N ILE A 231 18.08 -36.27 -6.06
CA ILE A 231 18.94 -36.34 -7.24
C ILE A 231 19.79 -37.59 -7.09
N ASN A 232 19.52 -38.61 -7.89
CA ASN A 232 20.38 -39.77 -8.01
C ASN A 232 21.36 -39.54 -9.16
N ASN A 233 22.64 -39.40 -8.84
CA ASN A 233 23.69 -39.33 -9.84
C ASN A 233 23.85 -40.71 -10.48
N VAL A 234 23.30 -40.90 -11.67
CA VAL A 234 23.57 -42.09 -12.49
C VAL A 234 24.60 -41.68 -13.54
N PRO A 235 25.87 -42.11 -13.45
CA PRO A 235 26.84 -41.85 -14.51
C PRO A 235 26.38 -42.57 -15.78
N LYS A 236 26.09 -41.80 -16.83
CA LYS A 236 25.86 -42.35 -18.18
C LYS A 236 27.08 -42.03 -19.05
N ASP A 237 27.76 -43.09 -19.51
CA ASP A 237 28.57 -43.10 -20.72
C ASP A 237 29.49 -41.88 -20.95
N GLY A 238 30.27 -41.49 -19.94
CA GLY A 238 31.37 -40.53 -20.09
C GLY A 238 30.96 -39.08 -20.41
N ASN A 239 29.67 -38.75 -20.41
CA ASN A 239 29.16 -37.39 -20.49
C ASN A 239 28.48 -37.01 -19.17
N ASN A 240 28.67 -35.77 -18.70
CA ASN A 240 28.03 -35.21 -17.50
C ASN A 240 26.52 -34.98 -17.71
N THR A 241 25.76 -36.03 -18.01
CA THR A 241 24.30 -36.03 -17.99
C THR A 241 23.81 -36.61 -16.66
N PHE A 242 22.78 -35.98 -16.07
CA PHE A 242 22.18 -36.39 -14.80
C PHE A 242 20.69 -36.63 -15.00
N ASP A 243 20.16 -37.74 -14.49
CA ASP A 243 18.72 -38.01 -14.45
C ASP A 243 18.15 -37.49 -13.10
N ILE A 244 17.14 -36.61 -13.15
CA ILE A 244 16.45 -36.10 -11.95
C ILE A 244 15.15 -36.89 -11.78
N PHE A 245 15.00 -37.58 -10.65
CA PHE A 245 13.75 -38.24 -10.30
C PHE A 245 12.86 -37.31 -9.47
N LEU A 246 11.73 -36.91 -10.04
CA LEU A 246 10.70 -36.12 -9.35
C LEU A 246 9.56 -37.06 -8.96
N PRO A 247 9.51 -37.58 -7.73
CA PRO A 247 8.37 -38.38 -7.29
C PRO A 247 7.12 -37.50 -7.34
N MET A 248 6.18 -37.83 -8.22
CA MET A 248 4.89 -37.13 -8.35
C MET A 248 3.80 -37.72 -7.45
N GLN A 249 4.08 -38.84 -6.78
CA GLN A 249 3.19 -39.46 -5.80
C GLN A 249 3.77 -39.28 -4.40
N ASP A 250 2.89 -39.09 -3.42
CA ASP A 250 3.24 -38.95 -2.02
C ASP A 250 3.99 -40.21 -1.54
N PRO A 251 5.32 -40.13 -1.35
CA PRO A 251 6.06 -41.28 -0.90
C PRO A 251 5.78 -41.34 0.59
N GLY A 252 4.98 -42.31 1.03
CA GLY A 252 4.85 -42.71 2.43
C GLY A 252 6.16 -43.24 3.04
N LEU A 253 7.31 -42.74 2.59
CA LEU A 253 8.67 -43.29 2.72
C LEU A 253 9.76 -42.20 2.77
N VAL A 254 9.44 -40.94 3.06
CA VAL A 254 10.50 -39.98 3.45
C VAL A 254 10.87 -40.23 4.91
N GLU A 255 12.13 -40.53 5.18
CA GLU A 255 12.63 -40.63 6.55
C GLU A 255 12.27 -39.35 7.32
N ARG A 256 11.65 -39.47 8.50
CA ARG A 256 11.12 -38.32 9.26
C ARG A 256 12.20 -37.26 9.53
N SER A 257 13.42 -37.67 9.86
CA SER A 257 14.55 -36.77 10.10
C SER A 257 14.90 -35.92 8.85
N LYS A 258 14.84 -36.54 7.67
CA LYS A 258 15.09 -35.91 6.37
C LYS A 258 13.96 -34.96 5.98
N TYR A 259 12.72 -35.38 6.21
CA TYR A 259 11.54 -34.53 6.01
C TYR A 259 11.62 -33.27 6.87
N GLU A 260 11.85 -33.41 8.18
CA GLU A 260 11.89 -32.27 9.11
C GLU A 260 13.00 -31.28 8.75
N ARG A 261 14.19 -31.78 8.37
CA ARG A 261 15.28 -30.91 7.92
C ARG A 261 14.89 -30.12 6.67
N TRP A 262 14.42 -30.82 5.63
CA TRP A 262 13.98 -30.18 4.40
C TRP A 262 12.82 -29.19 4.60
N ARG A 263 11.84 -29.54 5.46
CA ARG A 263 10.72 -28.67 5.84
C ARG A 263 11.25 -27.39 6.47
N ASN A 264 12.13 -27.50 7.47
CA ASN A 264 12.71 -26.35 8.15
C ASN A 264 13.53 -25.47 7.21
N ASP A 265 14.36 -26.07 6.34
CA ASP A 265 15.12 -25.34 5.31
C ASP A 265 14.19 -24.60 4.35
N SER A 266 13.07 -25.23 3.97
CA SER A 266 12.06 -24.63 3.09
C SER A 266 11.36 -23.45 3.77
N ILE A 267 10.95 -23.59 5.05
CA ILE A 267 10.38 -22.51 5.85
C ILE A 267 11.36 -21.33 5.91
N LEU A 268 12.63 -21.61 6.18
CA LEU A 268 13.66 -20.59 6.27
C LEU A 268 13.86 -19.88 4.92
N LYS A 269 13.88 -20.61 3.80
CA LYS A 269 13.95 -20.00 2.45
C LYS A 269 12.79 -19.04 2.19
N VAL A 270 11.58 -19.39 2.62
CA VAL A 270 10.41 -18.49 2.51
C VAL A 270 10.61 -17.27 3.41
N GLY A 271 11.02 -17.46 4.66
CA GLY A 271 11.32 -16.36 5.60
C GLY A 271 12.37 -15.40 5.04
N LEU A 272 13.47 -15.90 4.50
CA LEU A 272 14.52 -15.10 3.87
C LEU A 272 14.02 -14.35 2.63
N LYS A 273 13.12 -14.96 1.84
CA LYS A 273 12.48 -14.26 0.71
C LYS A 273 11.64 -13.07 1.22
N ARG A 274 10.93 -13.23 2.35
CA ARG A 274 10.17 -12.12 2.98
C ARG A 274 11.10 -11.04 3.52
N VAL A 275 12.21 -11.41 4.16
CA VAL A 275 13.23 -10.44 4.62
C VAL A 275 13.76 -9.61 3.45
N LYS A 276 14.13 -10.24 2.33
CA LYS A 276 14.57 -9.52 1.13
C LYS A 276 13.49 -8.57 0.58
N SER A 277 12.22 -9.00 0.57
CA SER A 277 11.11 -8.15 0.15
C SER A 277 10.97 -6.92 1.06
N LEU A 278 11.03 -7.14 2.38
CA LEU A 278 10.94 -6.11 3.40
C LEU A 278 12.11 -5.12 3.34
N GLU A 279 13.32 -5.61 3.04
CA GLU A 279 14.52 -4.80 2.86
C GLU A 279 14.32 -3.72 1.81
N TYR A 280 13.68 -4.03 0.68
CA TYR A 280 13.40 -3.04 -0.36
C TYR A 280 12.46 -1.92 0.14
N GLY A 281 11.38 -2.30 0.84
CA GLY A 281 10.43 -1.34 1.41
C GLY A 281 11.09 -0.44 2.46
N LEU A 282 11.98 -0.98 3.29
CA LEU A 282 12.74 -0.22 4.28
C LEU A 282 13.77 0.71 3.64
N ARG A 283 14.52 0.23 2.63
CA ARG A 283 15.45 1.06 1.84
C ARG A 283 14.71 2.24 1.21
N LEU A 284 13.51 1.99 0.66
CA LEU A 284 12.69 3.05 0.10
C LEU A 284 12.19 4.01 1.18
N ALA A 285 11.73 3.52 2.33
CA ALA A 285 11.28 4.37 3.43
C ALA A 285 12.41 5.28 3.92
N GLU A 286 13.63 4.76 4.03
CA GLU A 286 14.77 5.57 4.39
C GLU A 286 15.13 6.58 3.30
N PHE A 287 15.19 6.13 2.03
CA PHE A 287 15.48 6.98 0.88
C PHE A 287 14.49 8.16 0.72
N GLN A 288 13.23 7.96 1.08
CA GLN A 288 12.16 8.96 0.98
C GLN A 288 11.90 9.69 2.30
N ASN A 289 12.73 9.48 3.33
CA ASN A 289 12.46 9.91 4.71
C ASN A 289 11.03 9.56 5.19
N GLY A 290 10.48 8.45 4.71
CA GLY A 290 9.14 7.98 4.98
C GLY A 290 9.03 6.94 6.10
N ILE A 291 7.86 6.32 6.15
CA ILE A 291 7.48 5.23 7.06
C ILE A 291 6.98 4.07 6.22
N LEU A 292 7.47 2.86 6.50
CA LEU A 292 6.96 1.65 5.87
C LEU A 292 5.66 1.21 6.53
N PHE A 293 4.64 0.96 5.72
CA PHE A 293 3.40 0.30 6.10
C PHE A 293 3.32 -1.09 5.47
N THR A 294 3.00 -2.08 6.29
CA THR A 294 2.83 -3.48 5.89
C THR A 294 1.60 -4.06 6.57
N GLU A 295 0.79 -4.80 5.80
CA GLU A 295 -0.32 -5.59 6.33
C GLU A 295 0.15 -6.99 6.78
N SER A 296 1.39 -7.37 6.45
CA SER A 296 1.95 -8.66 6.82
C SER A 296 2.27 -8.69 8.30
N THR A 297 1.54 -9.53 9.03
CA THR A 297 1.77 -9.77 10.46
C THR A 297 3.13 -10.41 10.71
N PHE A 298 3.62 -11.23 9.77
CA PHE A 298 4.97 -11.78 9.81
C PHE A 298 6.04 -10.70 9.69
N GLU A 299 5.96 -9.82 8.69
CA GLU A 299 6.91 -8.71 8.52
C GLU A 299 6.86 -7.74 9.70
N TRP A 300 5.66 -7.44 10.22
CA TRP A 300 5.51 -6.66 11.44
C TRP A 300 6.20 -7.33 12.65
N GLY A 301 6.08 -8.65 12.78
CA GLY A 301 6.80 -9.44 13.77
C GLY A 301 8.32 -9.37 13.57
N LEU A 302 8.80 -9.45 12.33
CA LEU A 302 10.23 -9.31 12.02
C LEU A 302 10.75 -7.94 12.47
N LEU A 303 10.07 -6.86 12.08
CA LEU A 303 10.46 -5.50 12.42
C LEU A 303 10.53 -5.29 13.95
N ASN A 304 9.58 -5.84 14.71
CA ASN A 304 9.55 -5.65 16.16
C ASN A 304 10.54 -6.51 16.94
N ASN A 305 10.83 -7.71 16.47
CA ASN A 305 11.74 -8.62 17.19
C ASN A 305 13.21 -8.36 16.84
N PHE A 306 13.49 -7.85 15.63
CA PHE A 306 14.85 -7.83 15.09
C PHE A 306 15.35 -6.44 14.67
N MET A 307 14.50 -5.40 14.64
CA MET A 307 14.92 -4.05 14.24
C MET A 307 14.68 -3.01 15.34
N ALA A 308 15.64 -2.10 15.51
CA ALA A 308 15.45 -0.90 16.31
C ALA A 308 14.59 0.10 15.50
N HIS A 309 13.55 0.67 16.10
CA HIS A 309 12.61 1.59 15.44
C HIS A 309 13.00 3.06 15.65
N PRO A 310 13.66 3.74 14.68
CA PRO A 310 14.04 5.14 14.84
C PRO A 310 12.86 6.14 14.73
N LYS A 311 11.71 5.75 14.13
CA LYS A 311 10.53 6.61 13.89
C LYS A 311 9.28 6.16 14.65
N LYS A 312 9.43 5.95 15.96
CA LYS A 312 8.37 5.39 16.82
C LYS A 312 7.12 6.29 16.90
N GLU A 313 7.27 7.61 16.85
CA GLU A 313 6.14 8.54 16.99
C GLU A 313 5.25 8.60 15.74
N GLU A 314 5.85 8.69 14.56
CA GLU A 314 5.10 8.77 13.32
C GLU A 314 4.46 7.42 12.97
N ALA A 315 5.13 6.31 13.28
CA ALA A 315 4.53 4.98 13.16
C ALA A 315 3.34 4.78 14.12
N LYS A 316 3.41 5.35 15.34
CA LYS A 316 2.26 5.37 16.26
C LYS A 316 1.09 6.15 15.66
N LEU A 317 1.34 7.34 15.13
CA LEU A 317 0.30 8.17 14.48
C LEU A 317 -0.37 7.43 13.32
N ALA A 318 0.42 6.75 12.48
CA ALA A 318 -0.07 5.95 11.36
C ALA A 318 -1.05 4.85 11.82
N ASN A 319 -0.67 4.12 12.87
CA ASN A 319 -1.45 3.03 13.44
C ASN A 319 -2.75 3.55 14.09
N ILE A 320 -2.68 4.64 14.85
CA ILE A 320 -3.86 5.25 15.48
C ILE A 320 -4.88 5.65 14.40
N ILE A 321 -4.44 6.38 13.37
CA ILE A 321 -5.36 6.87 12.33
C ILE A 321 -5.91 5.76 11.45
N SER A 322 -5.12 4.70 11.21
CA SER A 322 -5.62 3.51 10.50
C SER A 322 -6.77 2.83 11.25
N ASN A 323 -6.81 2.94 12.57
CA ASN A 323 -7.85 2.40 13.45
C ASN A 323 -8.98 3.40 13.77
N MET A 324 -8.90 4.65 13.31
CA MET A 324 -9.97 5.62 13.53
C MET A 324 -11.21 5.29 12.73
N ASN A 325 -12.38 5.34 13.40
CA ASN A 325 -13.66 5.15 12.75
C ASN A 325 -14.14 6.47 12.12
N LEU A 326 -13.79 6.69 10.84
CA LEU A 326 -14.24 7.84 10.06
C LEU A 326 -15.23 7.39 8.96
N PRO A 327 -16.47 6.99 9.33
CA PRO A 327 -17.40 6.34 8.41
C PRO A 327 -17.80 7.24 7.23
N PHE A 328 -17.77 8.55 7.41
CA PHE A 328 -18.06 9.51 6.34
C PHE A 328 -17.02 9.50 5.22
N LEU A 329 -15.79 9.04 5.45
CA LEU A 329 -14.76 8.97 4.40
C LEU A 329 -15.07 7.90 3.35
N GLY A 330 -15.83 6.86 3.68
CA GLY A 330 -16.16 5.77 2.74
C GLY A 330 -16.74 6.29 1.43
N ASN A 331 -17.62 7.28 1.51
CA ASN A 331 -18.36 7.85 0.38
C ASN A 331 -17.71 9.11 -0.22
N VAL A 332 -16.64 9.63 0.41
CA VAL A 332 -15.91 10.79 -0.10
C VAL A 332 -15.10 10.39 -1.34
N LYS A 333 -15.21 11.17 -2.41
CA LYS A 333 -14.38 11.01 -3.61
C LYS A 333 -12.96 11.52 -3.33
N PHE A 334 -11.95 10.82 -3.84
CA PHE A 334 -10.54 11.24 -3.70
C PHE A 334 -10.28 12.69 -4.14
N GLN A 335 -10.97 13.15 -5.20
CA GLN A 335 -10.82 14.52 -5.72
C GLN A 335 -11.16 15.60 -4.67
N ASN A 336 -12.09 15.32 -3.76
CA ASN A 336 -12.46 16.23 -2.70
C ASN A 336 -11.38 16.31 -1.63
N ILE A 337 -10.77 15.18 -1.28
CA ILE A 337 -9.63 15.11 -0.36
C ILE A 337 -8.45 15.91 -0.93
N VAL A 338 -8.13 15.71 -2.21
CA VAL A 338 -7.07 16.46 -2.91
C VAL A 338 -7.33 17.96 -2.89
N LYS A 339 -8.56 18.39 -3.20
CA LYS A 339 -8.93 19.80 -3.20
C LYS A 339 -8.80 20.45 -1.82
N LEU A 340 -9.05 19.71 -0.74
CA LEU A 340 -8.90 20.27 0.61
C LEU A 340 -7.44 20.32 1.06
N ARG A 341 -6.63 19.35 0.61
CA ARG A 341 -5.18 19.37 0.85
C ARG A 341 -4.47 20.54 0.20
N SER A 342 -5.00 21.11 -0.89
CA SER A 342 -4.43 22.31 -1.49
C SER A 342 -4.61 23.57 -0.63
N ASN A 343 -5.42 23.51 0.44
CA ASN A 343 -5.35 24.49 1.52
C ASN A 343 -4.29 24.04 2.54
N GLU A 344 -3.05 24.47 2.31
CA GLU A 344 -1.89 24.07 3.10
C GLU A 344 -2.04 24.37 4.59
N GLU A 345 -2.66 25.51 4.95
CA GLU A 345 -2.86 25.92 6.34
C GLU A 345 -3.84 24.99 7.07
N SER A 346 -5.01 24.73 6.49
CA SER A 346 -5.98 23.79 7.08
C SER A 346 -5.42 22.37 7.20
N PHE A 347 -4.65 21.93 6.20
CA PHE A 347 -4.03 20.61 6.20
C PHE A 347 -2.92 20.50 7.25
N PHE A 348 -2.06 21.52 7.36
CA PHE A 348 -1.02 21.60 8.38
C PHE A 348 -1.60 21.61 9.80
N ASN A 349 -2.66 22.41 10.04
CA ASN A 349 -3.29 22.50 11.36
C ASN A 349 -3.90 21.17 11.80
N PHE A 350 -4.61 20.48 10.89
CA PHE A 350 -5.14 19.16 11.15
C PHE A 350 -4.04 18.17 11.52
N ARG A 351 -2.97 18.09 10.71
CA ARG A 351 -1.85 17.15 10.96
C ARG A 351 -1.14 17.46 12.27
N SER A 352 -0.93 18.73 12.58
CA SER A 352 -0.28 19.17 13.82
C SER A 352 -1.11 18.80 15.05
N MET A 353 -2.42 19.02 15.00
CA MET A 353 -3.35 18.58 16.05
C MET A 353 -3.28 17.05 16.25
N MET A 354 -3.31 16.28 15.16
CA MET A 354 -3.23 14.82 15.23
C MET A 354 -1.88 14.33 15.81
N LYS A 355 -0.76 14.92 15.39
CA LYS A 355 0.57 14.63 15.94
C LYS A 355 0.63 14.92 17.44
N GLN A 356 0.11 16.06 17.87
CA GLN A 356 0.10 16.44 19.27
C GLN A 356 -0.75 15.49 20.12
N ALA A 357 -1.93 15.10 19.63
CA ALA A 357 -2.81 14.15 20.29
C ALA A 357 -2.17 12.77 20.47
N CYS A 358 -1.31 12.36 19.53
CA CYS A 358 -0.61 11.07 19.60
C CYS A 358 0.63 11.11 20.50
N LYS A 359 1.28 12.28 20.64
CA LYS A 359 2.44 12.45 21.54
C LYS A 359 2.10 12.23 23.01
N SER A 360 0.88 12.57 23.42
CA SER A 360 0.41 12.42 24.80
C SER A 360 0.07 10.98 25.20
N VAL A 361 0.25 10.00 24.31
CA VAL A 361 -0.20 8.62 24.52
C VAL A 361 0.99 7.67 24.64
N GLU A 362 1.14 7.08 25.83
CA GLU A 362 1.97 5.91 26.02
C GLU A 362 1.21 4.66 25.56
N LEU A 363 1.82 3.91 24.66
CA LEU A 363 1.26 2.69 24.07
C LEU A 363 2.18 1.54 24.45
N THR A 364 1.63 0.54 25.12
CA THR A 364 2.38 -0.66 25.57
C THR A 364 1.95 -1.92 24.85
N LYS A 365 0.73 -1.96 24.29
CA LYS A 365 0.17 -3.11 23.56
C LYS A 365 -0.55 -2.68 22.27
N PRO A 366 -0.67 -3.58 21.27
CA PRO A 366 -1.41 -3.29 20.03
C PRO A 366 -2.89 -2.93 20.25
N SER A 367 -3.54 -3.50 21.27
CA SER A 367 -4.91 -3.16 21.67
C SER A 367 -5.09 -1.68 22.03
N ASP A 368 -4.01 -1.05 22.50
CA ASP A 368 -4.04 0.33 22.96
C ASP A 368 -4.25 1.30 21.79
N PHE A 369 -3.85 0.94 20.56
CA PHE A 369 -4.04 1.78 19.38
C PHE A 369 -5.51 2.02 19.04
N VAL A 370 -6.36 0.99 19.19
CA VAL A 370 -7.79 1.09 18.88
C VAL A 370 -8.50 1.96 19.92
N GLN A 371 -8.20 1.74 21.21
CA GLN A 371 -8.77 2.54 22.29
C GLN A 371 -8.37 4.01 22.16
N VAL A 372 -7.09 4.27 21.89
CA VAL A 372 -6.57 5.62 21.72
C VAL A 372 -7.17 6.32 20.49
N ALA A 373 -7.35 5.59 19.39
CA ALA A 373 -8.05 6.12 18.23
C ALA A 373 -9.49 6.56 18.59
N HIS A 374 -10.19 5.77 19.41
CA HIS A 374 -11.52 6.10 19.90
C HIS A 374 -11.51 7.33 20.82
N ASP A 375 -10.55 7.42 21.74
CA ASP A 375 -10.44 8.52 22.70
C ASP A 375 -10.12 9.84 21.98
N ILE A 376 -9.22 9.84 21.00
CA ILE A 376 -8.95 11.03 20.17
C ILE A 376 -10.20 11.43 19.37
N GLU A 377 -10.95 10.47 18.83
CA GLU A 377 -12.21 10.78 18.13
C GLU A 377 -13.21 11.46 19.08
N LYS A 378 -13.39 10.89 20.27
CA LYS A 378 -14.40 11.31 21.24
C LYS A 378 -14.05 12.64 21.90
N ASP A 379 -12.81 12.80 22.33
CA ASP A 379 -12.40 13.88 23.24
C ASP A 379 -11.75 15.06 22.52
N LEU A 380 -11.25 14.85 21.29
CA LEU A 380 -10.63 15.91 20.49
C LEU A 380 -11.46 16.24 19.24
N ILE A 381 -11.75 15.25 18.41
CA ILE A 381 -12.40 15.49 17.11
C ILE A 381 -13.85 15.94 17.28
N ARG A 382 -14.67 15.21 18.06
CA ARG A 382 -16.11 15.53 18.21
C ARG A 382 -16.38 16.92 18.80
N PRO A 383 -15.69 17.37 19.88
CA PRO A 383 -15.90 18.71 20.42
C PRO A 383 -15.52 19.81 19.42
N GLU A 384 -14.39 19.64 18.73
CA GLU A 384 -13.95 20.57 17.68
C GLU A 384 -14.94 20.64 16.51
N PHE A 385 -15.53 19.51 16.13
CA PHE A 385 -16.61 19.46 15.14
C PHE A 385 -17.86 20.24 15.57
N ALA A 386 -18.20 20.23 16.86
CA ALA A 386 -19.32 21.03 17.38
C ALA A 386 -18.99 22.53 17.35
N ARG A 387 -17.76 22.89 17.74
CA ARG A 387 -17.26 24.28 17.73
C ARG A 387 -17.30 24.87 16.33
N ILE A 388 -16.70 24.18 15.35
CA ILE A 388 -16.66 24.68 13.97
C ILE A 388 -18.06 24.77 13.35
N LYS A 389 -18.99 23.88 13.71
CA LYS A 389 -20.38 23.96 13.26
C LYS A 389 -21.10 25.18 13.84
N ALA A 390 -20.84 25.53 15.10
CA ALA A 390 -21.40 26.71 15.74
C ALA A 390 -20.82 28.00 15.13
N GLU A 391 -19.51 28.03 14.90
CA GLU A 391 -18.80 29.14 14.24
C GLU A 391 -19.33 29.38 12.82
N TYR A 392 -19.48 28.31 12.02
CA TYR A 392 -20.10 28.40 10.70
C TYR A 392 -21.50 29.00 10.73
N LYS A 393 -22.35 28.54 11.67
CA LYS A 393 -23.69 29.09 11.85
C LYS A 393 -23.67 30.55 12.29
N SER A 394 -22.69 30.96 13.10
CA SER A 394 -22.51 32.34 13.54
C SER A 394 -22.17 33.25 12.35
N ILE A 395 -21.17 32.84 11.54
CA ILE A 395 -20.79 33.52 10.29
C ILE A 395 -22.00 33.63 9.35
N GLN A 396 -22.72 32.53 9.13
CA GLN A 396 -23.94 32.55 8.32
C GLN A 396 -24.98 33.53 8.86
N LYS A 397 -25.26 33.53 10.16
CA LYS A 397 -26.23 34.44 10.77
C LYS A 397 -25.80 35.90 10.64
N LYS A 398 -24.54 36.21 10.96
CA LYS A 398 -23.93 37.55 10.85
C LYS A 398 -24.16 38.12 9.45
N TYR A 399 -23.87 37.34 8.43
CA TYR A 399 -23.99 37.80 7.04
C TYR A 399 -25.39 37.69 6.46
N LEU A 400 -26.23 36.75 6.92
CA LEU A 400 -27.65 36.71 6.57
C LEU A 400 -28.39 37.95 7.11
N SER A 401 -28.10 38.37 8.35
CA SER A 401 -28.68 39.60 8.90
C SER A 401 -28.25 40.86 8.15
N LEU A 402 -27.03 40.88 7.59
CA LEU A 402 -26.55 42.00 6.77
C LEU A 402 -27.18 41.99 5.38
N ALA A 403 -27.36 40.82 4.76
CA ALA A 403 -28.05 40.68 3.48
C ALA A 403 -29.52 41.15 3.55
N THR A 404 -30.21 40.92 4.68
CA THR A 404 -31.58 41.43 4.90
C THR A 404 -31.65 42.94 5.08
N ILE A 405 -30.56 43.60 5.48
CA ILE A 405 -30.51 45.04 5.71
C ILE A 405 -30.15 45.80 4.42
N GLU A 406 -29.38 45.20 3.49
CA GLU A 406 -28.89 45.92 2.30
C GLU A 406 -29.47 45.47 0.93
N MET A 407 -30.13 44.32 0.77
CA MET A 407 -30.73 43.95 -0.54
C MET A 407 -31.98 43.06 -0.45
N ALA A 408 -33.15 43.66 -0.71
CA ALA A 408 -34.42 42.95 -0.97
C ALA A 408 -34.39 42.04 -2.23
N THR A 409 -33.34 42.14 -3.05
CA THR A 409 -33.16 41.41 -4.31
C THR A 409 -32.47 40.04 -4.19
N PHE A 410 -31.99 39.62 -3.01
CA PHE A 410 -31.23 38.38 -2.84
C PHE A 410 -32.03 37.14 -2.43
N TYR A 411 -33.34 37.26 -2.23
CA TYR A 411 -34.19 36.18 -1.69
C TYR A 411 -34.33 34.93 -2.58
N LEU A 412 -33.92 34.98 -3.85
CA LEU A 412 -34.00 33.85 -4.79
C LEU A 412 -32.85 32.84 -4.69
N SER A 413 -31.76 33.10 -3.94
CA SER A 413 -30.59 32.19 -3.85
C SER A 413 -30.56 31.26 -2.62
N ALA A 414 -31.56 31.35 -1.74
CA ALA A 414 -31.63 30.62 -0.48
C ALA A 414 -31.84 29.09 -0.62
N SER A 415 -32.21 28.60 -1.81
CA SER A 415 -32.48 27.18 -2.06
C SER A 415 -31.24 26.30 -2.29
N THR A 416 -30.03 26.87 -2.39
CA THR A 416 -28.82 26.12 -2.80
C THR A 416 -27.76 25.91 -1.69
N GLY A 417 -28.10 26.20 -0.43
CA GLY A 417 -27.22 26.00 0.72
C GLY A 417 -26.25 27.17 0.93
N GLY A 418 -26.10 27.60 2.19
CA GLY A 418 -25.60 28.93 2.59
C GLY A 418 -24.16 29.34 2.22
N LEU A 419 -23.49 28.66 1.28
CA LEU A 419 -22.31 29.19 0.58
C LEU A 419 -22.71 30.18 -0.53
N SER A 420 -23.91 30.05 -1.11
CA SER A 420 -24.42 30.94 -2.16
C SER A 420 -24.52 32.39 -1.66
N LEU A 421 -25.07 32.59 -0.46
CA LEU A 421 -25.22 33.89 0.20
C LEU A 421 -23.88 34.60 0.47
N ILE A 422 -22.86 33.86 0.93
CA ILE A 422 -21.52 34.41 1.18
C ILE A 422 -20.83 34.78 -0.14
N ALA A 423 -20.93 33.93 -1.17
CA ALA A 423 -20.40 34.22 -2.50
C ALA A 423 -21.08 35.44 -3.14
N SER A 424 -22.38 35.59 -2.91
CA SER A 424 -23.18 36.74 -3.33
C SER A 424 -22.76 38.05 -2.65
N LEU A 425 -22.47 38.03 -1.34
CA LEU A 425 -21.96 39.18 -0.62
C LEU A 425 -20.53 39.55 -1.04
N LEU A 426 -19.68 38.56 -1.32
CA LEU A 426 -18.36 38.78 -1.90
C LEU A 426 -18.44 39.45 -3.28
N ALA A 427 -19.40 39.06 -4.11
CA ALA A 427 -19.64 39.69 -5.42
C ALA A 427 -20.18 41.12 -5.31
N ALA A 428 -20.83 41.48 -4.19
CA ALA A 428 -21.37 42.82 -3.94
C ALA A 428 -20.32 43.84 -3.43
N GLY A 429 -19.08 43.41 -3.18
CA GLY A 429 -17.90 44.28 -3.03
C GLY A 429 -17.75 45.08 -1.73
N LYS A 430 -18.83 45.43 -1.02
CA LYS A 430 -18.77 46.39 0.11
C LYS A 430 -18.25 45.86 1.45
N MET A 431 -18.16 44.54 1.65
CA MET A 431 -17.72 43.93 2.93
C MET A 431 -16.70 42.79 2.73
N VAL A 432 -16.00 42.80 1.59
CA VAL A 432 -15.06 41.73 1.20
C VAL A 432 -13.98 41.47 2.26
N PRO A 433 -13.33 42.48 2.89
CA PRO A 433 -12.24 42.22 3.83
C PRO A 433 -12.69 41.48 5.09
N ASP A 434 -13.80 41.89 5.70
CA ASP A 434 -14.31 41.27 6.95
C ASP A 434 -14.82 39.85 6.68
N ILE A 435 -15.52 39.64 5.57
CA ILE A 435 -15.96 38.31 5.13
C ILE A 435 -14.75 37.40 4.88
N MET A 436 -13.72 37.91 4.20
CA MET A 436 -12.51 37.12 3.92
C MET A 436 -11.74 36.79 5.20
N ASN A 437 -11.69 37.70 6.17
CA ASN A 437 -11.06 37.45 7.48
C ASN A 437 -11.82 36.37 8.27
N ASP A 438 -13.14 36.51 8.40
CA ASP A 438 -13.98 35.52 9.09
C ASP A 438 -13.88 34.13 8.42
N ILE A 439 -13.85 34.07 7.08
CA ILE A 439 -13.65 32.81 6.34
C ILE A 439 -12.25 32.23 6.57
N ARG A 440 -11.21 33.07 6.61
CA ARG A 440 -9.83 32.61 6.83
C ARG A 440 -9.68 32.06 8.24
N ASP A 441 -10.21 32.73 9.24
CA ASP A 441 -10.16 32.27 10.63
C ASP A 441 -10.96 30.97 10.80
N TYR A 442 -12.11 30.86 10.14
CA TYR A 442 -12.88 29.63 10.05
C TYR A 442 -12.10 28.46 9.41
N GLN A 443 -11.33 28.73 8.35
CA GLN A 443 -10.49 27.74 7.66
C GLN A 443 -9.26 27.31 8.48
N ARG A 444 -8.82 28.15 9.42
CA ARG A 444 -7.69 27.84 10.33
C ARG A 444 -8.04 26.84 11.41
N ASN A 445 -9.33 26.55 11.65
CA ASN A 445 -9.74 25.57 12.63
C ASN A 445 -9.13 24.18 12.35
N ASN A 446 -8.60 23.52 13.38
CA ASN A 446 -7.88 22.25 13.28
C ASN A 446 -8.69 21.11 12.66
N VAL A 447 -10.03 21.13 12.73
CA VAL A 447 -10.89 20.10 12.11
C VAL A 447 -11.63 20.59 10.87
N TYR A 448 -11.30 21.78 10.34
CA TYR A 448 -11.97 22.34 9.15
C TYR A 448 -11.97 21.37 7.97
N MET A 449 -10.83 20.73 7.69
CA MET A 449 -10.72 19.76 6.61
C MET A 449 -11.70 18.59 6.80
N LEU A 450 -11.76 17.99 7.99
CA LEU A 450 -12.67 16.87 8.28
C LEU A 450 -14.14 17.30 8.23
N TRP A 451 -14.46 18.48 8.76
CA TRP A 451 -15.80 19.04 8.71
C TRP A 451 -16.26 19.24 7.27
N LYS A 452 -15.39 19.79 6.42
CA LYS A 452 -15.71 20.06 5.02
C LYS A 452 -15.94 18.76 4.23
N LEU A 453 -15.13 17.73 4.47
CA LEU A 453 -15.33 16.41 3.89
C LEU A 453 -16.67 15.79 4.28
N LYS A 454 -17.06 15.93 5.55
CA LYS A 454 -18.35 15.43 6.04
C LYS A 454 -19.54 16.15 5.39
N GLU A 455 -19.45 17.48 5.23
CA GLU A 455 -20.50 18.28 4.57
C GLU A 455 -20.61 18.01 3.07
N GLU A 456 -19.50 17.70 2.39
CA GLU A 456 -19.55 17.29 0.98
C GLU A 456 -20.19 15.92 0.81
N ASN A 457 -19.94 15.00 1.74
CA ASN A 457 -20.59 13.69 1.74
C ASN A 457 -22.10 13.80 2.00
N SER A 458 -22.54 14.63 2.97
CA SER A 458 -23.96 14.81 3.27
C SER A 458 -24.74 15.38 2.06
N LYS A 459 -24.15 16.33 1.33
CA LYS A 459 -24.75 16.90 0.11
C LYS A 459 -24.90 15.88 -1.00
N ALA A 460 -23.95 14.97 -1.16
CA ALA A 460 -24.04 13.90 -2.15
C ALA A 460 -25.23 12.97 -1.87
N HIS A 461 -25.48 12.63 -0.60
CA HIS A 461 -26.63 11.81 -0.20
C HIS A 461 -27.97 12.53 -0.38
N THR A 462 -28.05 13.82 -0.08
CA THR A 462 -29.28 14.61 -0.32
C THR A 462 -29.59 14.73 -1.81
N ALA A 463 -28.59 14.88 -2.68
CA ALA A 463 -28.78 14.94 -4.12
C ALA A 463 -29.22 13.58 -4.72
N SER A 464 -28.73 12.47 -4.20
CA SER A 464 -29.16 11.12 -4.63
C SER A 464 -30.59 10.77 -4.19
N ASN A 465 -31.05 11.28 -3.04
CA ASN A 465 -32.42 11.05 -2.55
C ASN A 465 -33.48 11.95 -3.20
N ILE A 466 -33.08 12.94 -4.00
CA ILE A 466 -33.99 13.80 -4.76
C ILE A 466 -34.24 13.24 -6.18
N LEU A 467 -33.47 12.22 -6.60
CA LEU A 467 -33.55 11.58 -7.92
C LEU A 467 -34.23 10.20 -7.90
N LEU A 468 -34.98 9.86 -6.85
CA LEU A 468 -35.84 8.67 -6.78
C LEU A 468 -37.32 9.05 -6.84
#